data_AF-A0A843IVF6-F1
#
_entry.id   AF-A0A843IVF6-F1
#
_cell.length_a   1.000
_cell.length_b   1.000
_cell.length_c   1.000
_cell.angle_alpha   90.00
_cell.angle_beta   90.00
_cell.angle_gamma   90.00
#
_symmetry.space_group_name_H-M   'P 1'
#
loop_
_entity.id
_entity.type
_entity.pdbx_description
1 polymer ?
#
loop_
_entity_poly.entity_id
_entity_poly.type
_entity_poly.pdbx_seq_one_letter_code
_entity_poly.pdbx_strand_id
1 'polypeptide(L)'
;MTEDNHNHFCIYCGARLVPNQHFCSQCGKEVYHEPEPPKVHIPSKYEKEVDRIEKEYDLKQGKAMELVNKLFNPSHMSYQKFTQAIKKSNGLFDNQVIVARKMIELDDGNNQVVEREIENKLVTLNAFIDKMEDLTNELVIQLSSNKEDDEDINNLFNDLDDLIGSVKDY
;
A
#
# COMPACT_ATOMS: atom_id res chain seq x y z
N MET A 1 -16.40 7.77 -29.80
CA MET A 1 -16.67 6.48 -30.46
C MET A 1 -15.42 6.14 -31.26
N THR A 2 -14.47 5.43 -30.67
CA THR A 2 -13.27 4.98 -31.37
C THR A 2 -13.48 3.52 -31.74
N GLU A 3 -13.62 3.28 -33.04
CA GLU A 3 -13.75 1.96 -33.65
C GLU A 3 -12.42 1.21 -33.52
N ASP A 4 -12.36 0.23 -32.62
CA ASP A 4 -11.28 -0.75 -32.59
C ASP A 4 -11.44 -1.71 -33.76
N ASN A 5 -10.70 -1.43 -34.83
CA ASN A 5 -10.57 -2.31 -35.99
C ASN A 5 -9.52 -3.41 -35.74
N HIS A 6 -9.67 -4.14 -34.63
CA HIS A 6 -8.95 -5.39 -34.42
C HIS A 6 -9.65 -6.45 -35.27
N ASN A 7 -8.92 -6.99 -36.25
CA ASN A 7 -9.45 -7.90 -37.26
C ASN A 7 -9.96 -9.20 -36.59
N HIS A 8 -11.26 -9.23 -36.27
CA HIS A 8 -11.94 -10.31 -35.53
C HIS A 8 -12.07 -11.62 -36.32
N PHE A 9 -11.33 -11.80 -37.41
CA PHE A 9 -11.48 -12.92 -38.33
C PHE A 9 -10.11 -13.54 -38.66
N CYS A 10 -10.07 -14.87 -38.71
CA CYS A 10 -8.90 -15.63 -39.11
C CYS A 10 -8.54 -15.32 -40.56
N ILE A 11 -7.35 -14.76 -40.78
CA ILE A 11 -6.84 -14.41 -42.11
C ILE A 11 -6.70 -15.62 -43.06
N TYR A 12 -6.72 -16.84 -42.53
CA TYR A 12 -6.55 -18.07 -43.31
C TYR A 12 -7.85 -18.76 -43.69
N CYS A 13 -8.94 -18.57 -42.93
CA CYS A 13 -10.20 -19.29 -43.18
C CYS A 13 -11.47 -18.44 -43.02
N GLY A 14 -11.34 -17.18 -42.61
CA GLY A 14 -12.47 -16.26 -42.42
C GLY A 14 -13.33 -16.54 -41.18
N ALA A 15 -12.97 -17.51 -40.34
CA ALA A 15 -13.70 -17.78 -39.10
C ALA A 15 -13.53 -16.65 -38.09
N ARG A 16 -14.60 -16.30 -37.37
CA ARG A 16 -14.55 -15.32 -36.29
C ARG A 16 -13.65 -15.82 -35.15
N LEU A 17 -12.73 -14.98 -34.67
CA LEU A 17 -11.84 -15.25 -33.56
C LEU A 17 -12.41 -14.66 -32.26
N VAL A 18 -12.17 -15.34 -31.14
CA VAL A 18 -12.42 -14.77 -29.81
C VAL A 18 -11.20 -13.93 -29.37
N PRO A 19 -11.37 -12.93 -28.48
CA PRO A 19 -10.25 -12.16 -27.94
C PRO A 19 -9.18 -13.07 -27.32
N ASN A 20 -7.90 -12.74 -27.52
CA ASN A 20 -6.73 -13.48 -27.02
C ASN A 20 -6.61 -14.95 -27.47
N GLN A 21 -7.31 -15.34 -28.54
CA GLN A 21 -7.21 -16.68 -29.10
C GLN A 21 -5.89 -16.86 -29.87
N HIS A 22 -4.97 -17.70 -29.42
CA HIS A 22 -3.68 -17.92 -30.11
C HIS A 22 -3.79 -18.82 -31.37
N PHE A 23 -4.77 -19.72 -31.41
CA PHE A 23 -4.98 -20.64 -32.54
C PHE A 23 -6.43 -20.61 -32.98
N CYS A 24 -6.67 -20.53 -34.29
CA CYS A 24 -8.01 -20.62 -34.85
C CYS A 24 -8.63 -22.00 -34.56
N SER A 25 -9.76 -22.03 -33.88
CA SER A 25 -10.49 -23.26 -33.51
C SER A 25 -11.12 -23.97 -34.70
N GLN A 26 -11.20 -23.31 -35.86
CA GLN A 26 -11.75 -23.88 -37.10
C GLN A 26 -10.68 -24.49 -38.01
N CYS A 27 -9.54 -23.82 -38.18
CA CYS A 27 -8.50 -24.30 -39.12
C CYS A 27 -7.17 -24.70 -38.46
N GLY A 28 -7.05 -24.54 -37.14
CA GLY A 28 -5.86 -24.92 -36.36
C GLY A 28 -4.64 -24.02 -36.55
N LYS A 29 -4.70 -23.00 -37.42
CA LYS A 29 -3.57 -22.10 -37.64
C LYS A 29 -3.41 -21.10 -36.50
N GLU A 30 -2.16 -20.82 -36.17
CA GLU A 30 -1.78 -19.75 -35.26
C GLU A 30 -2.22 -18.40 -35.83
N VAL A 31 -2.83 -17.58 -34.98
CA VAL A 31 -3.24 -16.22 -35.33
C VAL A 31 -2.34 -15.27 -34.55
N TYR A 32 -1.64 -14.41 -35.30
CA TYR A 32 -0.72 -13.44 -34.73
C TYR A 32 -1.55 -12.30 -34.11
N HIS A 33 -1.42 -12.12 -32.80
CA HIS A 33 -1.81 -10.87 -32.15
C HIS A 33 -0.56 -10.02 -32.08
N GLU A 34 -0.63 -8.78 -32.58
CA GLU A 34 0.39 -7.81 -32.21
C GLU A 34 0.36 -7.71 -30.68
N PRO A 35 1.51 -7.85 -29.99
CA PRO A 35 1.54 -7.60 -28.56
C PRO A 35 1.03 -6.18 -28.35
N GLU A 36 0.08 -6.01 -27.43
CA GLU A 36 -0.39 -4.67 -27.08
C GLU A 36 0.84 -3.78 -26.83
N PRO A 37 0.89 -2.58 -27.44
CA PRO A 37 2.02 -1.70 -27.24
C PRO A 37 2.23 -1.51 -25.73
N PRO A 38 3.48 -1.57 -25.24
CA PRO A 38 3.75 -1.40 -23.83
C PRO A 38 3.10 -0.09 -23.38
N LYS A 39 2.19 -0.16 -22.41
CA LYS A 39 1.55 1.02 -21.83
C LYS A 39 2.66 1.93 -21.34
N VAL A 40 2.79 3.11 -21.95
CA VAL A 40 3.77 4.11 -21.55
C VAL A 40 3.39 4.55 -20.14
N HIS A 41 4.19 4.13 -19.15
CA HIS A 41 4.00 4.52 -17.76
C HIS A 41 4.27 6.01 -17.61
N ILE A 42 3.21 6.82 -17.65
CA ILE A 42 3.29 8.24 -17.32
C ILE A 42 3.28 8.32 -15.79
N PRO A 43 4.34 8.83 -15.15
CA PRO A 43 4.42 8.88 -13.69
C PRO A 43 3.18 9.56 -13.11
N SER A 44 2.38 8.80 -12.37
CA SER A 44 1.15 9.29 -11.77
C SER A 44 1.46 10.33 -10.69
N LYS A 45 0.59 11.32 -10.52
CA LYS A 45 0.68 12.28 -9.40
C LYS A 45 0.76 11.58 -8.04
N TYR A 46 0.21 10.37 -7.95
CA TYR A 46 0.16 9.57 -6.74
C TYR A 46 1.45 8.79 -6.43
N GLU A 47 2.29 8.47 -7.42
CA GLU A 47 3.57 7.77 -7.17
C GLU A 47 4.47 8.56 -6.21
N LYS A 48 4.66 9.84 -6.52
CA LYS A 48 5.47 10.74 -5.69
C LYS A 48 4.89 10.90 -4.29
N GLU A 49 3.57 10.85 -4.18
CA GLU A 49 2.87 10.97 -2.91
C GLU A 49 3.08 9.72 -2.06
N VAL A 50 2.95 8.53 -2.64
CA VAL A 50 3.25 7.25 -1.98
C VAL A 50 4.71 7.21 -1.53
N ASP A 51 5.65 7.61 -2.38
CA ASP A 51 7.08 7.63 -2.03
C ASP A 51 7.37 8.59 -0.88
N ARG A 52 6.68 9.74 -0.83
CA ARG A 52 6.81 10.71 0.27
C ARG A 52 6.29 10.12 1.57
N ILE A 53 5.11 9.51 1.54
CA ILE A 53 4.45 8.88 2.68
C ILE A 53 5.30 7.72 3.21
N GLU A 54 5.79 6.83 2.34
CA GLU A 54 6.64 5.70 2.73
C GLU A 54 7.89 6.18 3.46
N LYS A 55 8.60 7.16 2.89
CA LYS A 55 9.79 7.74 3.51
C LYS A 55 9.49 8.40 4.86
N GLU A 56 8.37 9.12 4.98
CA GLU A 56 7.98 9.77 6.22
C GLU A 56 7.65 8.75 7.31
N TYR A 57 6.88 7.72 6.97
CA TYR A 57 6.56 6.64 7.87
C TYR A 57 7.82 5.91 8.36
N ASP A 58 8.74 5.60 7.45
CA ASP A 58 10.03 4.95 7.77
C ASP A 58 10.85 5.74 8.79
N LEU A 59 10.91 7.06 8.64
CA LEU A 59 11.60 7.93 9.60
C LEU A 59 10.92 7.90 10.97
N LYS A 60 9.58 7.94 11.02
CA LYS A 60 8.81 7.96 12.27
C LYS A 60 8.88 6.61 12.98
N GLN A 61 8.69 5.49 12.29
CA GLN A 61 8.78 4.16 12.89
C GLN A 61 10.19 3.84 13.40
N GLY A 62 11.23 4.26 12.65
CA GLY A 62 12.61 4.13 13.08
C GLY A 62 12.87 4.89 14.38
N LYS A 63 12.37 6.13 14.48
CA LYS A 63 12.48 6.96 15.69
C LYS A 63 11.69 6.38 16.86
N ALA A 64 10.48 5.90 16.64
CA ALA A 64 9.68 5.23 17.69
C ALA A 64 10.41 4.01 18.26
N MET A 65 10.96 3.16 17.38
CA MET A 65 11.75 1.99 17.79
C MET A 65 13.01 2.39 18.57
N GLU A 66 13.73 3.44 18.13
CA GLU A 66 14.88 3.98 18.86
C GLU A 66 14.51 4.43 20.28
N LEU A 67 13.39 5.15 20.43
CA LEU A 67 12.91 5.62 21.73
C LEU A 67 12.50 4.46 22.65
N VAL A 68 11.78 3.46 22.13
CA VAL A 68 11.44 2.26 22.89
C VAL A 68 12.69 1.55 23.40
N ASN A 69 13.73 1.41 22.56
CA ASN A 69 15.01 0.81 22.95
C ASN A 69 15.76 1.60 24.03
N LYS A 70 15.57 2.92 24.11
CA LYS A 70 16.19 3.77 25.14
C LYS A 70 15.41 3.76 26.45
N LEU A 71 14.08 3.70 26.37
CA LEU A 71 13.18 3.85 27.53
C LEU A 71 12.96 2.55 28.29
N PHE A 72 12.89 1.42 27.58
CA PHE A 72 12.45 0.17 28.18
C PHE A 72 13.55 -0.89 28.15
N ASN A 73 13.63 -1.68 29.22
CA ASN A 73 14.52 -2.82 29.28
C ASN A 73 14.00 -3.94 28.34
N PRO A 74 14.84 -4.51 27.45
CA PRO A 74 14.45 -5.60 26.55
C PRO A 74 13.86 -6.84 27.24
N SER A 75 14.20 -7.09 28.51
CA SER A 75 13.65 -8.20 29.29
C SER A 75 12.27 -7.93 29.88
N HIS A 76 11.79 -6.68 29.84
CA HIS A 76 10.45 -6.33 30.33
C HIS A 76 9.37 -6.65 29.29
N MET A 77 8.20 -7.08 29.78
CA MET A 77 7.06 -7.40 28.93
C MET A 77 6.58 -6.19 28.12
N SER A 78 6.66 -4.97 28.67
CA SER A 78 6.27 -3.73 27.97
C SER A 78 7.10 -3.51 26.71
N TYR A 79 8.43 -3.72 26.77
CA TYR A 79 9.30 -3.63 25.60
C TYR A 79 8.86 -4.60 24.48
N GLN A 80 8.56 -5.85 24.83
CA GLN A 80 8.13 -6.85 23.86
C GLN A 80 6.80 -6.46 23.21
N LYS A 81 5.84 -5.97 24.01
CA LYS A 81 4.56 -5.48 23.49
C LYS A 81 4.74 -4.30 22.53
N PHE A 82 5.52 -3.29 22.93
CA PHE A 82 5.72 -2.09 22.13
C PHE A 82 6.43 -2.39 20.80
N THR A 83 7.50 -3.19 20.84
CA THR A 83 8.23 -3.59 19.64
C THR A 83 7.37 -4.45 18.71
N GLN A 84 6.51 -5.32 19.26
CA GLN A 84 5.58 -6.13 18.47
C GLN A 84 4.51 -5.26 17.80
N ALA A 85 3.93 -4.31 18.50
CA ALA A 85 2.94 -3.39 17.94
C ALA A 85 3.52 -2.55 16.79
N ILE A 86 4.73 -1.98 16.97
CA ILE A 86 5.42 -1.24 15.90
C ILE A 86 5.68 -2.15 14.69
N LYS A 87 6.24 -3.35 14.90
CA LYS A 87 6.50 -4.29 13.80
C LYS A 87 5.25 -4.70 13.03
N LYS A 88 4.14 -4.90 13.74
CA LYS A 88 2.84 -5.23 13.16
C LYS A 88 2.28 -4.06 12.35
N SER A 89 2.43 -2.83 12.85
CA SER A 89 2.10 -1.60 12.13
C SER A 89 2.90 -1.51 10.83
N ASN A 90 4.22 -1.67 10.89
CA ASN A 90 5.10 -1.62 9.73
C ASN A 90 4.68 -2.63 8.65
N GLY A 91 4.48 -3.89 9.05
CA GLY A 91 4.07 -4.93 8.10
C GLY A 91 2.73 -4.64 7.43
N LEU A 92 1.78 -3.99 8.10
CA LEU A 92 0.52 -3.57 7.48
C LEU A 92 0.69 -2.35 6.58
N PHE A 93 1.47 -1.36 7.02
CA PHE A 93 1.78 -0.19 6.20
C PHE A 93 2.44 -0.59 4.88
N ASP A 94 3.47 -1.45 4.92
CA ASP A 94 4.16 -1.97 3.74
C ASP A 94 3.19 -2.66 2.77
N ASN A 95 2.28 -3.47 3.30
CA ASN A 95 1.25 -4.12 2.49
C ASN A 95 0.33 -3.10 1.82
N GLN A 96 -0.11 -2.06 2.54
CA GLN A 96 -0.96 -1.02 1.96
C GLN A 96 -0.21 -0.19 0.92
N VAL A 97 1.09 0.08 1.09
CA VAL A 97 1.94 0.72 0.07
C VAL A 97 2.02 -0.14 -1.19
N ILE A 98 2.23 -1.45 -1.05
CA ILE A 98 2.25 -2.38 -2.19
C ILE A 98 0.91 -2.36 -2.94
N VAL A 99 -0.21 -2.36 -2.21
CA VAL A 99 -1.55 -2.29 -2.81
C VAL A 99 -1.75 -0.96 -3.54
N ALA A 100 -1.40 0.17 -2.92
CA ALA A 100 -1.50 1.49 -3.54
C ALA A 100 -0.66 1.58 -4.83
N ARG A 101 0.60 1.10 -4.80
CA ARG A 101 1.48 1.07 -5.99
C ARG A 101 0.88 0.24 -7.12
N LYS A 102 0.31 -0.93 -6.83
CA LYS A 102 -0.36 -1.77 -7.83
C LYS A 102 -1.59 -1.09 -8.42
N MET A 103 -2.39 -0.40 -7.60
CA MET A 103 -3.55 0.36 -8.11
C MET A 103 -3.10 1.46 -9.05
N ILE A 104 -2.03 2.18 -8.71
CA ILE A 104 -1.46 3.24 -9.54
C ILE A 104 -0.90 2.69 -10.86
N GLU A 105 -0.18 1.56 -10.82
CA GLU A 105 0.35 0.90 -12.02
C GLU A 105 -0.76 0.47 -12.99
N LEU A 106 -1.90 0.06 -12.45
CA LEU A 106 -3.06 -0.40 -13.23
C LEU A 106 -3.99 0.74 -13.67
N ASP A 107 -3.84 1.95 -13.11
CA ASP A 107 -4.67 3.10 -13.43
C ASP A 107 -4.33 3.64 -14.83
N ASP A 108 -5.35 3.76 -15.68
CA ASP A 108 -5.24 4.35 -17.02
C ASP A 108 -5.60 5.85 -17.04
N GLY A 109 -5.89 6.43 -15.87
CA GLY A 109 -6.22 7.84 -15.68
C GLY A 109 -7.65 8.21 -16.08
N ASN A 110 -8.47 7.26 -16.52
CA ASN A 110 -9.85 7.51 -16.94
C ASN A 110 -10.91 6.96 -15.97
N ASN A 111 -10.48 6.17 -14.97
CA ASN A 111 -11.39 5.51 -14.05
C ASN A 111 -11.47 6.25 -12.70
N GLN A 112 -12.49 7.09 -12.55
CA GLN A 112 -12.76 7.83 -11.31
C GLN A 112 -12.98 6.94 -10.07
N VAL A 113 -13.38 5.67 -10.26
CA VAL A 113 -13.49 4.72 -9.15
C VAL A 113 -12.11 4.30 -8.68
N VAL A 114 -11.21 3.97 -9.60
CA VAL A 114 -9.81 3.62 -9.28
C VAL A 114 -9.10 4.81 -8.64
N GLU A 115 -9.28 6.02 -9.19
CA GLU A 115 -8.72 7.24 -8.60
C GLU A 115 -9.16 7.43 -7.14
N ARG A 116 -10.46 7.25 -6.85
CA ARG A 116 -10.99 7.35 -5.48
C ARG A 116 -10.43 6.27 -4.56
N GLU A 117 -10.27 5.05 -5.03
CA GLU A 117 -9.68 3.97 -4.21
C GLU A 117 -8.20 4.26 -3.90
N ILE A 118 -7.44 4.81 -4.85
CA ILE A 118 -6.07 5.28 -4.60
C ILE A 118 -6.07 6.36 -3.52
N GLU A 119 -6.95 7.35 -3.62
CA GLU A 119 -7.08 8.41 -2.61
C GLU A 119 -7.43 7.87 -1.22
N ASN A 120 -8.37 6.93 -1.14
CA ASN A 120 -8.72 6.27 0.12
C ASN A 120 -7.50 5.55 0.72
N LYS A 121 -6.70 4.87 -0.11
CA LYS A 121 -5.47 4.21 0.36
C LYS A 121 -4.43 5.22 0.85
N LEU A 122 -4.28 6.37 0.19
CA LEU A 122 -3.41 7.44 0.68
C LEU A 122 -3.88 8.00 2.02
N VAL A 123 -5.20 8.16 2.23
CA VAL A 123 -5.76 8.56 3.53
C VAL A 123 -5.41 7.52 4.61
N THR A 124 -5.58 6.22 4.31
CA THR A 124 -5.19 5.15 5.24
C THR A 124 -3.71 5.21 5.58
N LEU A 125 -2.83 5.38 4.58
CA LEU A 125 -1.38 5.48 4.79
C LEU A 125 -0.99 6.69 5.64
N ASN A 126 -1.64 7.84 5.46
CA ASN A 126 -1.41 9.00 6.31
C ASN A 126 -1.89 8.76 7.75
N ALA A 127 -2.99 8.03 7.96
CA ALA A 127 -3.43 7.68 9.32
C ALA A 127 -2.38 6.84 10.09
N PHE A 128 -1.62 5.99 9.39
CA PHE A 128 -0.48 5.29 9.99
C PHE A 128 0.65 6.24 10.39
N ILE A 129 0.95 7.25 9.57
CA ILE A 129 1.93 8.30 9.88
C ILE A 129 1.51 9.05 11.15
N ASP A 130 0.26 9.51 11.20
CA ASP A 130 -0.28 10.27 12.33
C ASP A 130 -0.18 9.46 13.64
N LYS A 131 -0.60 8.20 13.63
CA LYS A 131 -0.49 7.34 14.82
C LYS A 131 0.96 7.06 15.25
N MET A 132 1.89 6.96 14.30
CA MET A 132 3.30 6.80 14.62
C MET A 132 3.92 8.09 15.18
N GLU A 133 3.44 9.26 14.73
CA GLU A 133 3.81 10.55 15.28
C GLU A 133 3.31 10.73 16.71
N ASP A 134 2.04 10.43 16.97
CA ASP A 134 1.45 10.45 18.31
C ASP A 134 2.27 9.59 19.28
N LEU A 135 2.57 8.35 18.87
CA LEU A 135 3.40 7.44 19.66
C LEU A 135 4.80 8.01 19.92
N THR A 136 5.43 8.57 18.89
CA THR A 136 6.77 9.18 19.02
C THR A 136 6.75 10.35 20.00
N ASN A 137 5.73 11.20 19.95
CA ASN A 137 5.59 12.37 20.80
C ASN A 137 5.43 11.96 22.27
N GLU A 138 4.60 10.97 22.57
CA GLU A 138 4.45 10.49 23.95
C GLU A 138 5.70 9.80 24.49
N LEU A 139 6.40 9.00 23.66
CA LEU A 139 7.69 8.43 24.06
C LEU A 139 8.73 9.53 24.39
N VAL A 140 8.74 10.64 23.63
CA VAL A 140 9.61 11.79 23.93
C VAL A 140 9.22 12.48 25.23
N ILE A 141 7.92 12.65 25.49
CA ILE A 141 7.40 13.23 26.73
C ILE A 141 7.83 12.36 27.92
N GLN A 142 7.68 11.04 27.81
CA GLN A 142 8.06 10.10 28.87
C GLN A 142 9.56 10.12 29.16
N LEU A 143 10.40 10.19 28.13
CA LEU A 143 11.84 10.36 28.26
C LEU A 143 12.22 11.65 29.01
N SER A 144 11.45 12.71 28.80
CA SER A 144 11.72 14.04 29.38
C SER A 144 11.17 14.18 30.80
N SER A 145 10.12 13.44 31.15
CA SER A 145 9.33 13.69 32.35
C SER A 145 9.66 12.76 33.53
N ASN A 146 10.45 11.69 33.35
CA ASN A 146 10.67 10.63 34.35
C ASN A 146 9.37 10.14 35.01
N LYS A 147 8.23 10.24 34.31
CA LYS A 147 6.94 9.77 34.81
C LYS A 147 6.94 8.25 34.72
N GLU A 148 6.62 7.58 35.83
CA GLU A 148 6.47 6.13 35.91
C GLU A 148 5.11 5.64 35.37
N ASP A 149 4.24 6.56 34.93
CA ASP A 149 2.89 6.23 34.51
C ASP A 149 2.82 6.02 32.99
N ASP A 150 2.76 4.74 32.59
CA ASP A 150 2.74 4.30 31.19
C ASP A 150 1.32 4.34 30.57
N GLU A 151 0.30 4.83 31.28
CA GLU A 151 -1.12 4.74 30.85
C GLU A 151 -1.37 5.41 29.49
N ASP A 152 -0.86 6.62 29.28
CA ASP A 152 -1.03 7.38 28.02
C ASP A 152 -0.35 6.66 26.84
N ILE A 153 0.83 6.09 27.05
CA ILE A 153 1.53 5.29 26.05
C ILE A 153 0.74 4.02 25.70
N ASN A 154 0.24 3.31 26.71
CA ASN A 154 -0.54 2.09 26.50
C ASN A 154 -1.81 2.37 25.67
N ASN A 155 -2.47 3.51 25.90
CA ASN A 155 -3.62 3.93 25.11
C ASN A 155 -3.26 4.16 23.64
N LEU A 156 -2.14 4.81 23.35
CA LEU A 156 -1.67 4.99 21.96
C LEU A 156 -1.32 3.68 21.26
N PHE A 157 -0.78 2.71 22.00
CA PHE A 157 -0.55 1.38 21.44
C PHE A 157 -1.86 0.62 21.15
N ASN A 158 -2.88 0.78 22.00
CA ASN A 158 -4.21 0.22 21.72
C ASN A 158 -4.83 0.90 20.49
N ASP A 159 -4.75 2.22 20.37
CA ASP A 159 -5.19 2.96 19.19
C ASP A 159 -4.48 2.48 17.91
N LEU A 160 -3.18 2.21 18.00
CA LEU A 160 -2.41 1.65 16.91
C LEU A 160 -2.89 0.24 16.57
N ASP A 161 -3.15 -0.60 17.58
CA ASP A 161 -3.69 -1.96 17.40
C ASP A 161 -5.11 -1.96 16.82
N ASP A 162 -5.94 -0.99 17.17
CA ASP A 162 -7.29 -0.79 16.62
C ASP A 162 -7.22 -0.32 15.17
N LEU A 163 -6.32 0.63 14.84
CA LEU A 163 -6.05 1.02 13.45
C LEU A 163 -5.60 -0.20 12.64
N ILE A 164 -4.61 -0.94 13.15
CA ILE A 164 -4.15 -2.21 12.58
C ILE A 164 -5.30 -3.21 12.39
N GLY A 165 -6.25 -3.27 13.34
CA GLY A 165 -7.44 -4.10 13.28
C GLY A 165 -8.37 -3.66 12.14
N SER A 166 -8.70 -2.37 12.06
CA SER A 166 -9.59 -1.81 11.04
C SER A 166 -9.05 -1.95 9.62
N VAL A 167 -7.72 -1.90 9.45
CA VAL A 167 -7.07 -2.00 8.14
C VAL A 167 -7.00 -3.44 7.63
N LYS A 168 -7.08 -4.46 8.51
CA LYS A 168 -7.07 -5.87 8.10
C LYS A 168 -8.30 -6.30 7.29
N ASP A 169 -9.39 -5.55 7.40
CA ASP A 169 -10.65 -5.85 6.71
C ASP A 169 -10.75 -5.20 5.31
N TYR A 170 -9.70 -4.48 4.88
CA TYR A 170 -9.58 -3.74 3.61
C TYR A 170 -8.44 -4.25 2.72
#